data_AF-A0A7W0MVL9-F1
#
_entry.id   AF-A0A7W0MVL9-F1
#
_cell.length_a   1.000
_cell.length_b   1.000
_cell.length_c   1.000
_cell.angle_alpha   90.00
_cell.angle_beta   90.00
_cell.angle_gamma   90.00
#
_symmetry.space_group_name_H-M   'P 1'
#
loop_
_entity.id
_entity.type
_entity.pdbx_description
1 polymer ?
#
loop_
_entity_poly.entity_id
_entity_poly.type
_entity_poly.pdbx_seq_one_letter_code
_entity_poly.pdbx_strand_id
1 'polypeptide(L)'
;AQPAPAAGPAAPAQTAPSAGSAPAPTGPSAGSAPAPTATPTPSAGPRKRATGIVDARYTVSLRFGRPGKSEPIAGLERLRPLPSAKDPFFVFIGVLRGGKVARFLVSSDVKTTGDATCRPRRSLCQTIDMQPGDSQRFEFDLGPDGVRRFEIDLTAIRPATGRAGAAASRAQTSGAPGRFDVLRADVRFGPRPEGSGSSRTRRDVARLASFPPEGAPVVQFLGALADRRTAIFMVAPGVTPAGTRACLGDAECRVLALRTGEGATLRSAAGEHRLDLLSLRRTIARSATAAGRAHRREHPAGRRTMRTFISDRHTAWAFSRFSFSPLTGTVKRR
;
A
#
# COMPACT_ATOMS: atom_id res chain seq x y z
N ALA A 1 -28.08 -51.60 -8.03
CA ALA A 1 -28.77 -50.62 -8.89
C ALA A 1 -27.82 -49.45 -9.15
N GLN A 2 -27.21 -49.40 -10.33
CA GLN A 2 -26.37 -48.30 -10.81
C GLN A 2 -27.23 -47.29 -11.59
N PRO A 3 -27.05 -45.97 -11.43
CA PRO A 3 -27.60 -45.00 -12.35
C PRO A 3 -26.62 -44.68 -13.49
N ALA A 4 -27.17 -44.64 -14.71
CA ALA A 4 -26.52 -44.31 -15.98
C ALA A 4 -26.29 -42.78 -16.16
N PRO A 5 -25.39 -42.36 -17.08
CA PRO A 5 -25.05 -40.94 -17.30
C PRO A 5 -26.01 -40.24 -18.28
N ALA A 6 -26.33 -38.97 -18.01
CA ALA A 6 -27.16 -38.13 -18.87
C ALA A 6 -26.33 -37.16 -19.73
N ALA A 7 -26.68 -37.13 -21.02
CA ALA A 7 -26.07 -36.34 -22.09
C ALA A 7 -26.42 -34.83 -22.02
N GLY A 8 -25.51 -33.98 -22.48
CA GLY A 8 -25.72 -32.53 -22.63
C GLY A 8 -26.26 -32.12 -24.01
N PRO A 9 -26.81 -30.91 -24.17
CA PRO A 9 -27.07 -30.33 -25.50
C PRO A 9 -26.34 -29.01 -25.79
N ALA A 10 -25.71 -29.03 -26.97
CA ALA A 10 -25.67 -28.06 -28.08
C ALA A 10 -25.55 -26.53 -27.85
N ALA A 11 -24.56 -25.96 -28.53
CA ALA A 11 -24.37 -24.52 -28.78
C ALA A 11 -25.21 -24.00 -29.97
N PRO A 12 -25.61 -22.71 -29.98
CA PRO A 12 -26.11 -22.06 -31.19
C PRO A 12 -25.08 -21.12 -31.86
N ALA A 13 -25.39 -20.87 -33.13
CA ALA A 13 -24.53 -20.42 -34.20
C ALA A 13 -24.27 -18.90 -34.30
N GLN A 14 -23.27 -18.58 -35.12
CA GLN A 14 -22.83 -17.27 -35.56
C GLN A 14 -23.82 -16.61 -36.52
N THR A 15 -23.88 -15.28 -36.49
CA THR A 15 -24.40 -14.44 -37.58
C THR A 15 -23.52 -13.19 -37.74
N ALA A 16 -22.87 -13.08 -38.89
CA ALA A 16 -22.38 -11.82 -39.46
C ALA A 16 -23.50 -11.21 -40.32
N PRO A 17 -23.52 -9.88 -40.55
CA PRO A 17 -23.17 -9.45 -41.91
C PRO A 17 -22.60 -8.01 -42.08
N SER A 18 -22.01 -7.86 -43.27
CA SER A 18 -22.10 -6.75 -44.23
C SER A 18 -21.22 -5.50 -44.15
N ALA A 19 -20.63 -5.28 -45.32
CA ALA A 19 -19.71 -4.23 -45.76
C ALA A 19 -20.43 -2.96 -46.23
N GLY A 20 -19.67 -1.85 -46.30
CA GLY A 20 -20.06 -0.63 -46.98
C GLY A 20 -18.85 0.26 -47.24
N SER A 21 -18.36 0.24 -48.48
CA SER A 21 -17.30 1.12 -49.03
C SER A 21 -17.92 2.34 -49.71
N ALA A 22 -17.31 3.53 -49.58
CA ALA A 22 -17.21 4.53 -50.67
C ALA A 22 -16.27 5.71 -50.32
N PRO A 23 -15.63 6.39 -51.32
CA PRO A 23 -14.53 7.33 -51.15
C PRO A 23 -14.89 8.83 -51.35
N ALA A 24 -13.83 9.67 -51.25
CA ALA A 24 -13.67 11.13 -51.24
C ALA A 24 -14.47 12.01 -52.24
N PRO A 25 -14.45 13.35 -52.03
CA PRO A 25 -13.64 14.16 -52.95
C PRO A 25 -12.82 15.31 -52.29
N THR A 26 -11.74 15.65 -52.99
CA THR A 26 -10.87 16.83 -52.87
C THR A 26 -11.51 18.12 -53.40
N GLY A 27 -11.16 19.27 -52.81
CA GLY A 27 -11.41 20.61 -53.37
C GLY A 27 -10.50 21.68 -52.76
N PRO A 28 -9.83 22.54 -53.56
CA PRO A 28 -8.91 23.59 -53.10
C PRO A 28 -9.58 24.97 -53.06
N SER A 29 -9.10 25.92 -52.22
CA SER A 29 -8.84 27.32 -52.64
C SER A 29 -8.42 28.28 -51.52
N ALA A 30 -7.45 29.12 -51.87
CA ALA A 30 -7.30 30.56 -51.58
C ALA A 30 -7.18 31.10 -50.13
N GLY A 31 -5.92 31.38 -49.76
CA GLY A 31 -5.38 32.71 -49.41
C GLY A 31 -6.21 33.71 -48.61
N SER A 32 -5.71 34.09 -47.43
CA SER A 32 -5.94 35.42 -46.83
C SER A 32 -4.80 35.82 -45.87
N ALA A 33 -4.21 36.97 -46.19
CA ALA A 33 -3.46 37.99 -45.44
C ALA A 33 -2.68 37.66 -44.13
N PRO A 34 -1.47 38.23 -43.96
CA PRO A 34 -0.72 38.18 -42.69
C PRO A 34 -1.32 39.13 -41.65
N ALA A 35 -1.63 38.59 -40.47
CA ALA A 35 -2.04 39.34 -39.29
C ALA A 35 -0.81 39.95 -38.55
N PRO A 36 -0.99 41.08 -37.84
CA PRO A 36 0.10 41.81 -37.20
C PRO A 36 0.78 41.01 -36.07
N THR A 37 2.09 41.18 -36.00
CA THR A 37 2.99 40.61 -34.98
C THR A 37 2.55 41.03 -33.57
N ALA A 38 1.99 40.09 -32.82
CA ALA A 38 1.77 40.25 -31.39
C ALA A 38 3.08 40.00 -30.63
N THR A 39 3.48 40.99 -29.83
CA THR A 39 4.58 40.91 -28.86
C THR A 39 4.40 39.70 -27.93
N PRO A 40 5.41 38.85 -27.71
CA PRO A 40 5.28 37.69 -26.85
C PRO A 40 5.15 38.12 -25.38
N THR A 41 3.94 37.98 -24.83
CA THR A 41 3.70 37.98 -23.39
C THR A 41 4.50 36.84 -22.76
N PRO A 42 5.25 37.04 -21.66
CA PRO A 42 6.01 35.98 -21.03
C PRO A 42 5.09 34.84 -20.60
N SER A 43 5.22 33.70 -21.27
CA SER A 43 4.53 32.46 -20.95
C SER A 43 4.92 32.05 -19.53
N ALA A 44 3.97 32.15 -18.60
CA ALA A 44 4.10 31.60 -17.27
C ALA A 44 4.34 30.09 -17.41
N GLY A 45 5.60 29.68 -17.22
CA GLY A 45 6.02 28.30 -17.38
C GLY A 45 5.12 27.33 -16.59
N PRO A 46 4.96 26.08 -17.06
CA PRO A 46 4.06 25.11 -16.47
C PRO A 46 4.36 24.92 -14.98
N ARG A 47 3.46 25.40 -14.12
CA ARG A 47 3.50 25.17 -12.68
C ARG A 47 3.50 23.65 -12.45
N LYS A 48 4.65 23.11 -12.02
CA LYS A 48 4.77 21.71 -11.58
C LYS A 48 3.71 21.43 -10.52
N ARG A 49 2.64 20.71 -10.89
CA ARG A 49 1.66 20.18 -9.94
C ARG A 49 2.39 19.25 -8.97
N ALA A 50 2.51 19.67 -7.72
CA ALA A 50 3.01 18.83 -6.64
C ALA A 50 1.99 17.70 -6.36
N THR A 51 2.15 16.56 -7.05
CA THR A 51 1.29 15.37 -6.92
C THR A 51 1.80 14.35 -5.88
N GLY A 52 2.83 14.70 -5.11
CA GLY A 52 3.40 13.85 -4.07
C GLY A 52 2.71 13.98 -2.71
N ILE A 53 2.65 12.86 -1.97
CA ILE A 53 2.45 12.89 -0.50
C ILE A 53 3.68 13.57 0.09
N VAL A 54 3.49 14.68 0.81
CA VAL A 54 4.59 15.43 1.42
C VAL A 54 4.79 14.93 2.85
N ASP A 55 6.03 14.59 3.17
CA ASP A 55 6.44 13.78 4.30
C ASP A 55 6.44 14.49 5.67
N ALA A 56 6.21 13.69 6.73
CA ALA A 56 6.55 13.81 8.18
C ALA A 56 6.42 15.16 8.91
N ARG A 57 6.00 16.22 8.23
CA ARG A 57 5.94 17.58 8.73
C ARG A 57 4.53 17.98 9.12
N TYR A 58 3.58 17.06 9.19
CA TYR A 58 2.20 17.40 9.50
C TYR A 58 1.56 16.40 10.44
N THR A 59 0.77 16.95 11.35
CA THR A 59 -0.13 16.22 12.24
C THR A 59 -1.57 16.55 11.87
N VAL A 60 -2.45 15.58 12.05
CA VAL A 60 -3.88 15.74 11.74
C VAL A 60 -4.68 15.71 13.03
N SER A 61 -5.64 16.62 13.20
CA SER A 61 -6.62 16.56 14.28
C SER A 61 -7.99 16.26 13.69
N LEU A 62 -8.74 15.36 14.32
CA LEU A 62 -10.05 14.93 13.85
C LEU A 62 -10.95 14.52 15.00
N ARG A 63 -12.25 14.38 14.76
CA ARG A 63 -13.17 13.65 15.66
C ARG A 63 -13.44 12.28 15.06
N PHE A 64 -13.50 11.24 15.87
CA PHE A 64 -13.75 9.88 15.38
C PHE A 64 -14.56 9.09 16.40
N GLY A 65 -15.54 8.31 15.94
CA GLY A 65 -16.32 7.43 16.81
C GLY A 65 -17.62 7.00 16.17
N ARG A 66 -18.58 6.54 16.98
CA ARG A 66 -19.95 6.27 16.51
C ARG A 66 -20.69 7.60 16.28
N PRO A 67 -21.71 7.64 15.40
CA PRO A 67 -22.54 8.82 15.24
C PRO A 67 -23.07 9.33 16.59
N GLY A 68 -22.91 10.64 16.85
CA GLY A 68 -23.28 11.27 18.12
C GLY A 68 -22.37 10.95 19.33
N LYS A 69 -21.37 10.08 19.17
CA LYS A 69 -20.39 9.68 20.20
C LYS A 69 -18.97 9.74 19.65
N SER A 70 -18.63 10.81 18.92
CA SER A 70 -17.30 11.01 18.34
C SER A 70 -16.38 11.73 19.33
N GLU A 71 -15.19 11.18 19.54
CA GLU A 71 -14.17 11.74 20.43
C GLU A 71 -13.11 12.51 19.65
N PRO A 72 -12.59 13.62 20.18
CA PRO A 72 -11.52 14.37 19.54
C PRO A 72 -10.19 13.61 19.66
N ILE A 73 -9.52 13.45 18.52
CA ILE A 73 -8.15 12.93 18.41
C ILE A 73 -7.27 14.05 17.88
N ALA A 74 -6.49 14.65 18.77
CA ALA A 74 -5.48 15.64 18.41
C ALA A 74 -4.18 14.96 17.95
N GLY A 75 -3.54 15.52 16.92
CA GLY A 75 -2.19 15.13 16.56
C GLY A 75 -2.03 13.69 16.08
N LEU A 76 -3.02 13.15 15.36
CA LEU A 76 -3.01 11.82 14.78
C LEU A 76 -1.73 11.60 13.95
N GLU A 77 -0.94 10.65 14.40
CA GLU A 77 0.32 10.29 13.76
C GLU A 77 0.10 9.47 12.49
N ARG A 78 1.01 9.63 11.53
CA ARG A 78 1.03 8.83 10.30
C ARG A 78 1.14 7.34 10.65
N LEU A 79 0.35 6.54 9.97
CA LEU A 79 0.16 5.10 10.15
C LEU A 79 -0.43 4.71 11.50
N ARG A 80 -1.10 5.63 12.20
CA ARG A 80 -1.94 5.27 13.35
C ARG A 80 -3.25 4.67 12.84
N PRO A 81 -3.56 3.41 13.18
CA PRO A 81 -4.84 2.80 12.86
C PRO A 81 -5.97 3.30 13.78
N LEU A 82 -7.18 3.41 13.23
CA LEU A 82 -8.43 3.70 13.94
C LEU A 82 -9.49 2.62 13.59
N PRO A 83 -10.42 2.28 14.51
CA PRO A 83 -10.52 2.75 15.91
C PRO A 83 -9.36 2.29 16.78
N SER A 84 -8.78 1.14 16.46
CA SER A 84 -7.72 0.55 17.27
C SER A 84 -6.72 -0.20 16.39
N ALA A 85 -5.58 -0.52 16.99
CA ALA A 85 -4.60 -1.43 16.42
C ALA A 85 -5.15 -2.84 16.15
N LYS A 86 -6.11 -3.30 16.96
CA LYS A 86 -6.64 -4.68 16.91
C LYS A 86 -7.71 -4.87 15.82
N ASP A 87 -8.46 -3.82 15.51
CA ASP A 87 -9.52 -3.80 14.51
C ASP A 87 -9.38 -2.51 13.67
N PRO A 88 -8.36 -2.42 12.78
CA PRO A 88 -8.09 -1.23 12.01
C PRO A 88 -8.84 -1.25 10.67
N PHE A 89 -9.69 -0.26 10.43
CA PHE A 89 -10.30 -0.09 9.10
C PHE A 89 -9.97 1.26 8.46
N PHE A 90 -9.31 2.14 9.22
CA PHE A 90 -8.98 3.49 8.82
C PHE A 90 -7.56 3.82 9.28
N VAL A 91 -6.69 4.22 8.35
CA VAL A 91 -5.28 4.51 8.67
C VAL A 91 -4.86 5.82 8.03
N PHE A 92 -4.37 6.77 8.81
CA PHE A 92 -3.81 8.01 8.27
C PHE A 92 -2.49 7.75 7.57
N ILE A 93 -2.39 7.95 6.25
CA ILE A 93 -1.18 7.62 5.47
C ILE A 93 -0.34 8.83 5.08
N GLY A 94 -0.80 10.05 5.37
CA GLY A 94 -0.02 11.28 5.24
C GLY A 94 -0.83 12.45 4.67
N VAL A 95 -0.15 13.57 4.41
CA VAL A 95 -0.78 14.76 3.83
C VAL A 95 -0.28 15.02 2.42
N LEU A 96 -1.12 15.67 1.61
CA LEU A 96 -0.86 16.04 0.23
C LEU A 96 -0.94 17.56 0.08
N ARG A 97 -0.52 18.06 -1.08
CA ARG A 97 -0.75 19.44 -1.52
C ARG A 97 -0.29 20.48 -0.49
N GLY A 98 0.85 20.23 0.16
CA GLY A 98 1.43 21.13 1.16
C GLY A 98 0.62 21.25 2.45
N GLY A 99 -0.04 20.17 2.88
CA GLY A 99 -0.79 20.15 4.15
C GLY A 99 -2.25 20.56 4.03
N LYS A 100 -2.79 20.64 2.81
CA LYS A 100 -4.21 21.00 2.58
C LYS A 100 -5.15 19.80 2.58
N VAL A 101 -4.62 18.61 2.30
CA VAL A 101 -5.41 17.38 2.16
C VAL A 101 -4.76 16.30 3.00
N ALA A 102 -5.50 15.68 3.92
CA ALA A 102 -5.11 14.47 4.61
C ALA A 102 -5.60 13.26 3.80
N ARG A 103 -4.73 12.27 3.62
CA ARG A 103 -5.06 11.03 2.95
C ARG A 103 -5.10 9.89 3.94
N PHE A 104 -6.15 9.10 3.84
CA PHE A 104 -6.38 7.92 4.68
C PHE A 104 -6.55 6.69 3.81
N LEU A 105 -6.02 5.56 4.27
CA LEU A 105 -6.34 4.24 3.74
C LEU A 105 -7.62 3.75 4.43
N VAL A 106 -8.55 3.23 3.64
CA VAL A 106 -9.81 2.67 4.13
C VAL A 106 -9.87 1.19 3.74
N SER A 107 -10.46 0.37 4.60
CA SER A 107 -10.72 -1.03 4.28
C SER A 107 -11.77 -1.16 3.16
N SER A 108 -11.66 -2.22 2.35
CA SER A 108 -12.49 -2.39 1.14
C SER A 108 -13.88 -2.96 1.39
N ASP A 109 -14.12 -3.50 2.59
CA ASP A 109 -15.39 -4.01 3.08
C ASP A 109 -16.30 -2.91 3.67
N VAL A 110 -15.82 -1.66 3.67
CA VAL A 110 -16.54 -0.52 4.23
C VAL A 110 -17.24 0.28 3.16
N LYS A 111 -18.52 0.55 3.37
CA LYS A 111 -19.26 1.55 2.58
C LYS A 111 -18.96 2.93 3.13
N THR A 112 -18.59 3.86 2.24
CA THR A 112 -18.19 5.23 2.60
C THR A 112 -19.19 6.24 2.04
N THR A 113 -19.77 7.09 2.88
CA THR A 113 -20.62 8.23 2.48
C THR A 113 -20.19 9.54 3.15
N GLY A 114 -20.10 10.65 2.41
CA GLY A 114 -19.64 11.94 2.95
C GLY A 114 -18.93 12.81 1.93
N ASP A 115 -18.20 13.79 2.43
CA ASP A 115 -17.55 14.85 1.65
C ASP A 115 -16.21 14.43 1.06
N ALA A 116 -15.59 13.38 1.63
CA ALA A 116 -14.26 12.97 1.26
C ALA A 116 -14.20 12.51 -0.21
N THR A 117 -13.10 12.85 -0.89
CA THR A 117 -12.86 12.37 -2.25
C THR A 117 -12.29 10.96 -2.23
N CYS A 118 -13.10 10.00 -2.64
CA CYS A 118 -12.71 8.61 -2.76
C CYS A 118 -11.77 8.34 -3.96
N ARG A 119 -10.75 7.49 -3.75
CA ARG A 119 -9.75 7.11 -4.76
C ARG A 119 -9.59 5.58 -4.88
N PRO A 120 -9.36 5.05 -6.10
CA PRO A 120 -9.30 5.78 -7.38
C PRO A 120 -10.64 6.36 -7.85
N ARG A 121 -11.76 5.74 -7.47
CA ARG A 121 -13.12 6.16 -7.81
C ARG A 121 -14.10 5.73 -6.71
N ARG A 122 -15.29 6.33 -6.65
CA ARG A 122 -16.30 6.08 -5.60
C ARG A 122 -16.68 4.61 -5.43
N SER A 123 -16.83 3.85 -6.51
CA SER A 123 -17.20 2.43 -6.47
C SER A 123 -16.07 1.49 -6.00
N LEU A 124 -14.83 1.99 -5.90
CA LEU A 124 -13.67 1.21 -5.46
C LEU A 124 -12.82 2.07 -4.53
N CYS A 125 -13.32 2.31 -3.33
CA CYS A 125 -12.62 3.16 -2.36
C CYS A 125 -11.46 2.42 -1.71
N GLN A 126 -10.24 2.87 -1.99
CA GLN A 126 -9.04 2.37 -1.35
C GLN A 126 -8.43 3.41 -0.43
N THR A 127 -8.48 4.68 -0.84
CA THR A 127 -8.08 5.80 0.00
C THR A 127 -9.09 6.92 -0.12
N ILE A 128 -9.25 7.70 0.95
CA ILE A 128 -10.02 8.93 0.92
C ILE A 128 -9.09 10.13 1.13
N ASP A 129 -9.38 11.20 0.39
CA ASP A 129 -8.75 12.51 0.52
C ASP A 129 -9.74 13.43 1.23
N MET A 130 -9.35 13.95 2.40
CA MET A 130 -10.17 14.86 3.20
C MET A 130 -9.45 16.20 3.40
N GLN A 131 -10.22 17.29 3.46
CA GLN A 131 -9.81 18.63 3.86
C GLN A 131 -10.35 18.97 5.25
N PRO A 132 -9.75 19.92 5.98
CA PRO A 132 -10.35 20.46 7.20
C PRO A 132 -11.79 20.93 6.94
N GLY A 133 -12.73 20.46 7.76
CA GLY A 133 -14.17 20.66 7.60
C GLY A 133 -14.92 19.49 6.98
N ASP A 134 -14.24 18.58 6.26
CA ASP A 134 -14.89 17.42 5.65
C ASP A 134 -15.35 16.41 6.71
N SER A 135 -16.56 15.88 6.50
CA SER A 135 -17.12 14.77 7.29
C SER A 135 -17.27 13.51 6.44
N GLN A 136 -17.06 12.35 7.06
CA GLN A 136 -17.15 11.07 6.37
C GLN A 136 -17.71 9.99 7.30
N ARG A 137 -18.63 9.19 6.77
CA ARG A 137 -19.23 8.05 7.46
C ARG A 137 -18.77 6.74 6.83
N PHE A 138 -18.71 5.72 7.69
CA PHE A 138 -18.27 4.37 7.40
C PHE A 138 -19.31 3.40 7.91
N GLU A 139 -19.78 2.50 7.05
CA GLU A 139 -20.73 1.45 7.40
C GLU A 139 -20.13 0.08 7.11
N PHE A 140 -20.16 -0.79 8.12
CA PHE A 140 -19.78 -2.19 8.05
C PHE A 140 -21.04 -3.03 8.04
N ASP A 141 -21.16 -3.87 7.04
CA ASP A 141 -22.16 -4.93 7.03
C ASP A 141 -21.62 -6.10 7.86
N LEU A 142 -22.22 -6.35 9.02
CA LEU A 142 -21.87 -7.49 9.88
C LEU A 142 -22.83 -8.67 9.64
N GLY A 143 -23.61 -8.65 8.55
CA GLY A 143 -24.59 -9.67 8.25
C GLY A 143 -25.74 -9.67 9.26
N PRO A 144 -26.06 -10.81 9.91
CA PRO A 144 -27.16 -10.90 10.89
C PRO A 144 -27.02 -9.94 12.08
N ASP A 145 -25.78 -9.58 12.44
CA ASP A 145 -25.48 -8.66 13.54
C ASP A 145 -25.76 -7.18 13.19
N GLY A 146 -26.22 -6.93 11.96
CA GLY A 146 -26.64 -5.63 11.48
C GLY A 146 -25.50 -4.76 10.96
N VAL A 147 -25.70 -3.44 10.98
CA VAL A 147 -24.75 -2.48 10.43
C VAL A 147 -24.04 -1.72 11.54
N ARG A 148 -22.71 -1.78 11.56
CA ARG A 148 -21.88 -0.99 12.47
C ARG A 148 -21.45 0.30 11.78
N ARG A 149 -21.71 1.45 12.40
CA ARG A 149 -21.45 2.78 11.83
C ARG A 149 -20.39 3.55 12.61
N PHE A 150 -19.53 4.25 11.86
CA PHE A 150 -18.57 5.21 12.40
C PHE A 150 -18.60 6.50 11.59
N GLU A 151 -18.19 7.58 12.22
CA GLU A 151 -18.08 8.92 11.62
C GLU A 151 -16.71 9.51 11.94
N ILE A 152 -16.20 10.29 10.99
CA ILE A 152 -14.98 11.06 11.12
C ILE A 152 -15.18 12.48 10.62
N ASP A 153 -14.69 13.44 11.40
CA ASP A 153 -14.67 14.86 11.04
C ASP A 153 -13.23 15.35 11.04
N LEU A 154 -12.70 15.75 9.89
CA LEU A 154 -11.34 16.26 9.82
C LEU A 154 -11.32 17.72 10.29
N THR A 155 -10.82 17.97 11.49
CA THR A 155 -10.87 19.33 12.08
C THR A 155 -9.68 20.21 11.69
N ALA A 156 -8.48 19.64 11.56
CA ALA A 156 -7.30 20.42 11.22
C ALA A 156 -6.17 19.57 10.62
N ILE A 157 -5.36 20.22 9.78
CA ILE A 157 -4.05 19.73 9.35
C ILE A 157 -3.03 20.80 9.73
N ARG A 158 -2.06 20.46 10.57
CA ARG A 158 -1.07 21.41 11.07
C ARG A 158 0.34 20.94 10.74
N PRO A 159 1.27 21.86 10.44
CA PRO A 159 2.68 21.51 10.45
C PRO A 159 3.06 20.93 11.82
N ALA A 160 3.87 19.90 11.85
CA ALA A 160 4.41 19.30 13.05
C ALA A 160 5.47 20.27 13.63
N THR A 161 5.01 21.23 14.44
CA THR A 161 5.87 22.17 15.14
C THR A 161 6.37 21.52 16.43
N GLY A 162 7.51 20.83 16.35
CA GLY A 162 8.17 20.23 17.50
C GLY A 162 9.50 19.57 17.14
N ARG A 163 10.35 19.29 18.13
CA ARG A 163 11.66 18.62 17.94
C ARG A 163 11.56 17.34 17.11
N ALA A 164 10.44 16.61 17.18
CA ALA A 164 10.18 15.43 16.34
C ALA A 164 9.96 15.78 14.86
N GLY A 165 9.23 16.85 14.54
CA GLY A 165 9.07 17.36 13.17
C GLY A 165 10.37 17.96 12.62
N ALA A 166 11.14 18.65 13.48
CA ALA A 166 12.45 19.18 13.14
C ALA A 166 13.50 18.05 12.95
N ALA A 167 13.48 16.98 13.75
CA ALA A 167 14.38 15.83 13.60
C ALA A 167 14.01 14.97 12.39
N ALA A 168 12.72 14.79 12.08
CA ALA A 168 12.28 14.13 10.86
C ALA A 168 12.60 14.96 9.61
N SER A 169 12.46 16.28 9.69
CA SER A 169 12.86 17.22 8.63
C SER A 169 14.37 17.34 8.48
N ARG A 170 15.12 17.36 9.59
CA ARG A 170 16.59 17.29 9.59
C ARG A 170 17.06 15.94 9.07
N ALA A 171 16.44 14.82 9.40
CA ALA A 171 16.77 13.53 8.77
C ALA A 171 16.51 13.52 7.25
N GLN A 172 15.61 14.37 6.75
CA GLN A 172 15.40 14.59 5.31
C GLN A 172 16.46 15.52 4.68
N THR A 173 17.02 16.49 5.43
CA THR A 173 18.01 17.47 4.94
C THR A 173 19.46 17.22 5.39
N SER A 174 19.67 16.30 6.33
CA SER A 174 20.97 15.88 6.87
C SER A 174 21.53 14.68 6.12
N GLY A 175 20.77 14.10 5.19
CA GLY A 175 21.39 13.58 3.99
C GLY A 175 22.01 14.78 3.30
N ALA A 176 23.33 14.93 3.41
CA ALA A 176 24.09 15.91 2.64
C ALA A 176 23.50 16.00 1.22
N PRO A 177 23.29 17.20 0.66
CA PRO A 177 22.63 17.37 -0.64
C PRO A 177 23.22 16.36 -1.64
N GLY A 178 22.44 15.32 -1.99
CA GLY A 178 22.84 14.28 -2.93
C GLY A 178 22.83 12.81 -2.48
N ARG A 179 22.61 12.45 -1.20
CA ARG A 179 22.56 11.02 -0.80
C ARG A 179 21.17 10.56 -0.35
N PHE A 180 20.45 9.88 -1.25
CA PHE A 180 19.15 9.29 -0.96
C PHE A 180 19.27 7.76 -0.83
N ASP A 181 19.27 7.26 0.41
CA ASP A 181 19.46 5.83 0.69
C ASP A 181 18.24 5.00 0.32
N VAL A 182 18.43 4.00 -0.53
CA VAL A 182 17.44 2.98 -0.87
C VAL A 182 17.97 1.63 -0.47
N LEU A 183 17.28 0.95 0.44
CA LEU A 183 17.59 -0.43 0.79
C LEU A 183 16.89 -1.40 -0.17
N ARG A 184 17.62 -2.42 -0.62
CA ARG A 184 17.16 -3.48 -1.51
C ARG A 184 17.37 -4.83 -0.86
N ALA A 185 16.34 -5.68 -0.87
CA ALA A 185 16.42 -7.03 -0.32
C ALA A 185 16.52 -8.07 -1.44
N ASP A 186 17.44 -9.01 -1.33
CA ASP A 186 17.48 -10.21 -2.16
C ASP A 186 17.03 -11.40 -1.30
N VAL A 187 16.04 -12.16 -1.78
CA VAL A 187 15.39 -13.25 -1.04
C VAL A 187 15.37 -14.50 -1.90
N ARG A 188 15.69 -15.66 -1.33
CA ARG A 188 15.48 -16.96 -1.96
C ARG A 188 14.25 -17.61 -1.36
N PHE A 189 13.37 -18.12 -2.21
CA PHE A 189 12.16 -18.79 -1.78
C PHE A 189 11.83 -19.99 -2.69
N GLY A 190 11.39 -21.09 -2.10
CA GLY A 190 10.92 -22.27 -2.82
C GLY A 190 10.57 -23.43 -1.90
N PRO A 191 10.16 -24.58 -2.45
CA PRO A 191 9.95 -25.79 -1.65
C PRO A 191 11.27 -26.24 -0.98
N ARG A 192 11.16 -27.00 0.11
CA ARG A 192 12.31 -27.65 0.73
C ARG A 192 12.95 -28.63 -0.29
N PRO A 193 14.29 -28.74 -0.36
CA PRO A 193 15.02 -29.53 -1.38
C PRO A 193 14.71 -31.04 -1.42
N GLU A 194 13.91 -31.58 -0.50
CA GLU A 194 13.42 -32.97 -0.58
C GLU A 194 12.35 -33.13 -1.69
N GLY A 195 11.73 -32.04 -2.14
CA GLY A 195 10.88 -32.02 -3.34
C GLY A 195 11.64 -31.50 -4.55
N SER A 196 11.36 -32.03 -5.74
CA SER A 196 11.98 -31.69 -7.04
C SER A 196 11.83 -30.23 -7.51
N GLY A 197 11.35 -29.32 -6.66
CA GLY A 197 11.18 -27.92 -6.99
C GLY A 197 12.43 -27.09 -6.75
N SER A 198 12.84 -26.31 -7.74
CA SER A 198 13.97 -25.38 -7.59
C SER A 198 13.58 -24.15 -6.78
N SER A 199 14.37 -23.85 -5.74
CA SER A 199 14.28 -22.56 -5.05
C SER A 199 14.66 -21.41 -6.00
N ARG A 200 13.87 -20.33 -6.03
CA ARG A 200 14.13 -19.18 -6.89
C ARG A 200 14.64 -18.01 -6.07
N THR A 201 15.71 -17.37 -6.56
CA THR A 201 16.22 -16.13 -5.98
C THR A 201 15.53 -14.94 -6.63
N ARG A 202 14.93 -14.07 -5.81
CA ARG A 202 14.35 -12.78 -6.23
C ARG A 202 15.23 -11.65 -5.70
N ARG A 203 15.70 -10.80 -6.61
CA ARG A 203 16.52 -9.63 -6.28
C ARG A 203 15.66 -8.38 -6.17
N ASP A 204 16.09 -7.42 -5.35
CA ASP A 204 15.42 -6.12 -5.18
C ASP A 204 13.91 -6.25 -4.89
N VAL A 205 13.57 -7.12 -3.94
CA VAL A 205 12.21 -7.44 -3.54
C VAL A 205 11.48 -6.16 -3.10
N ALA A 206 10.41 -5.85 -3.82
CA ALA A 206 9.53 -4.73 -3.50
C ALA A 206 8.77 -4.98 -2.19
N ARG A 207 8.39 -3.91 -1.50
CA ARG A 207 7.57 -4.03 -0.28
C ARG A 207 6.22 -4.68 -0.62
N LEU A 208 5.66 -5.42 0.33
CA LEU A 208 4.48 -6.25 0.16
C LEU A 208 4.61 -7.34 -0.92
N ALA A 209 5.83 -7.64 -1.40
CA ALA A 209 6.00 -8.80 -2.27
C ALA A 209 5.66 -10.07 -1.50
N SER A 210 4.73 -10.85 -2.07
CA SER A 210 4.29 -12.13 -1.52
C SER A 210 5.12 -13.28 -2.09
N PHE A 211 5.22 -14.36 -1.32
CA PHE A 211 5.95 -15.58 -1.65
C PHE A 211 5.08 -16.81 -1.31
N PRO A 212 4.76 -17.68 -2.28
CA PRO A 212 4.93 -17.45 -3.73
C PRO A 212 4.18 -16.18 -4.21
N PRO A 213 4.57 -15.59 -5.37
CA PRO A 213 3.93 -14.38 -5.89
C PRO A 213 2.51 -14.61 -6.42
N GLU A 214 2.16 -15.85 -6.74
CA GLU A 214 0.88 -16.31 -7.28
C GLU A 214 0.30 -17.41 -6.37
N GLY A 215 -1.02 -17.58 -6.39
CA GLY A 215 -1.71 -18.56 -5.56
C GLY A 215 -1.87 -18.11 -4.11
N ALA A 216 -1.70 -19.05 -3.17
CA ALA A 216 -1.79 -18.81 -1.73
C ALA A 216 -0.42 -18.42 -1.17
N PRO A 217 -0.18 -17.12 -0.86
CA PRO A 217 1.10 -16.70 -0.33
C PRO A 217 1.28 -17.17 1.10
N VAL A 218 2.44 -17.72 1.42
CA VAL A 218 2.76 -18.18 2.79
C VAL A 218 3.47 -17.10 3.61
N VAL A 219 4.10 -16.14 2.94
CA VAL A 219 4.81 -15.03 3.58
C VAL A 219 4.82 -13.79 2.69
N GLN A 220 4.90 -12.61 3.30
CA GLN A 220 4.97 -11.32 2.62
C GLN A 220 6.08 -10.44 3.20
N PHE A 221 6.92 -9.86 2.34
CA PHE A 221 7.98 -8.96 2.75
C PHE A 221 7.45 -7.56 3.12
N LEU A 222 7.72 -7.09 4.34
CA LEU A 222 7.22 -5.79 4.83
C LEU A 222 8.26 -4.66 4.71
N GLY A 223 9.54 -5.00 4.67
CA GLY A 223 10.64 -4.04 4.65
C GLY A 223 11.80 -4.50 5.52
N ALA A 224 12.76 -3.61 5.77
CA ALA A 224 13.89 -3.90 6.65
C ALA A 224 13.90 -3.00 7.87
N LEU A 225 14.54 -3.43 8.95
CA LEU A 225 14.73 -2.62 10.15
C LEU A 225 15.78 -1.51 9.91
N ALA A 226 15.80 -0.56 10.84
CA ALA A 226 16.77 0.54 10.84
C ALA A 226 18.24 0.07 10.97
N ASP A 227 18.47 -1.14 11.50
CA ASP A 227 19.80 -1.77 11.56
C ASP A 227 20.36 -2.15 10.17
N ARG A 228 19.51 -2.14 9.13
CA ARG A 228 19.82 -2.49 7.73
C ARG A 228 20.34 -3.91 7.55
N ARG A 229 20.25 -4.76 8.57
CA ARG A 229 20.70 -6.16 8.56
C ARG A 229 19.53 -7.11 8.71
N THR A 230 18.40 -6.64 9.22
CA THR A 230 17.22 -7.43 9.50
C THR A 230 16.07 -7.06 8.56
N ALA A 231 15.47 -8.04 7.91
CA ALA A 231 14.24 -7.92 7.13
C ALA A 231 13.05 -8.42 7.94
N ILE A 232 11.91 -7.76 7.78
CA ILE A 232 10.63 -8.12 8.40
C ILE A 232 9.72 -8.73 7.35
N PHE A 233 9.14 -9.87 7.72
CA PHE A 233 8.18 -10.60 6.92
C PHE A 233 6.93 -10.89 7.74
N MET A 234 5.77 -10.83 7.10
CA MET A 234 4.49 -11.25 7.67
C MET A 234 4.17 -12.66 7.21
N VAL A 235 3.83 -13.53 8.15
CA VAL A 235 3.49 -14.94 7.90
C VAL A 235 1.98 -15.05 7.70
N ALA A 236 1.56 -15.81 6.69
CA ALA A 236 0.14 -16.00 6.40
C ALA A 236 -0.60 -16.77 7.52
N PRO A 237 -1.91 -16.59 7.66
CA PRO A 237 -2.75 -17.49 8.47
C PRO A 237 -2.56 -18.95 8.07
N GLY A 238 -2.54 -19.86 9.06
CA GLY A 238 -2.31 -21.30 8.82
C GLY A 238 -0.88 -21.70 8.44
N VAL A 239 0.07 -20.76 8.42
CA VAL A 239 1.49 -21.06 8.18
C VAL A 239 2.27 -21.05 9.48
N THR A 240 2.99 -22.13 9.75
CA THR A 240 3.82 -22.28 10.95
C THR A 240 5.29 -22.17 10.55
N PRO A 241 6.01 -21.14 10.98
CA PRO A 241 7.44 -21.07 10.77
C PRO A 241 8.18 -21.99 11.75
N ALA A 242 9.22 -22.65 11.24
CA ALA A 242 10.15 -23.44 12.03
C ALA A 242 11.56 -22.83 11.95
N GLY A 243 12.26 -22.84 13.08
CA GLY A 243 13.54 -22.13 13.29
C GLY A 243 13.39 -21.04 14.36
N THR A 244 13.99 -21.24 15.52
CA THR A 244 13.63 -20.55 16.78
C THR A 244 14.07 -19.09 16.89
N ARG A 245 14.93 -18.58 16.00
CA ARG A 245 15.56 -17.24 16.19
C ARG A 245 14.90 -16.09 15.44
N ALA A 246 13.97 -16.39 14.54
CA ALA A 246 13.40 -15.39 13.65
C ALA A 246 12.05 -14.83 14.11
N CYS A 247 11.41 -15.42 15.11
CA CYS A 247 10.05 -15.06 15.45
C CYS A 247 9.94 -13.79 16.30
N LEU A 248 9.13 -12.83 15.87
CA LEU A 248 8.74 -11.67 16.67
C LEU A 248 7.27 -11.79 17.08
N GLY A 249 7.00 -12.35 18.25
CA GLY A 249 5.63 -12.54 18.73
C GLY A 249 5.50 -13.56 19.85
N ASP A 250 4.24 -13.84 20.16
CA ASP A 250 3.71 -14.89 21.02
C ASP A 250 3.68 -16.25 20.30
N ALA A 251 2.95 -17.23 20.84
CA ALA A 251 2.96 -18.64 20.42
C ALA A 251 2.68 -18.86 18.92
N GLU A 252 1.92 -17.95 18.30
CA GLU A 252 1.66 -17.96 16.86
C GLU A 252 2.56 -16.96 16.15
N CYS A 253 3.65 -17.47 15.57
CA CYS A 253 4.63 -16.61 14.94
C CYS A 253 4.12 -15.91 13.66
N ARG A 254 3.52 -14.72 13.81
CA ARG A 254 2.95 -13.95 12.67
C ARG A 254 3.93 -13.01 11.99
N VAL A 255 5.04 -12.68 12.65
CA VAL A 255 6.07 -11.80 12.09
C VAL A 255 7.43 -12.46 12.23
N LEU A 256 8.14 -12.57 11.11
CA LEU A 256 9.51 -13.06 11.05
C LEU A 256 10.47 -11.89 10.87
N ALA A 257 11.54 -11.90 11.64
CA ALA A 257 12.72 -11.08 11.48
C ALA A 257 13.88 -11.97 11.08
N LEU A 258 14.34 -11.83 9.83
CA LEU A 258 15.50 -12.56 9.34
C LEU A 258 16.67 -11.60 9.18
N ARG A 259 17.84 -11.97 9.69
CA ARG A 259 19.08 -11.27 9.36
C ARG A 259 19.63 -11.73 8.02
N THR A 260 20.50 -10.93 7.43
CA THR A 260 21.21 -11.32 6.21
C THR A 260 21.99 -12.61 6.44
N GLY A 261 21.77 -13.61 5.59
CA GLY A 261 22.32 -14.97 5.70
C GLY A 261 21.43 -15.95 6.47
N GLU A 262 20.39 -15.47 7.16
CA GLU A 262 19.44 -16.34 7.87
C GLU A 262 18.30 -16.78 6.95
N GLY A 263 17.65 -17.88 7.36
CA GLY A 263 16.43 -18.38 6.72
C GLY A 263 15.48 -19.00 7.72
N ALA A 264 14.24 -19.20 7.27
CA ALA A 264 13.19 -19.87 8.01
C ALA A 264 12.53 -20.93 7.12
N THR A 265 12.12 -22.02 7.76
CA THR A 265 11.22 -23.00 7.17
C THR A 265 9.79 -22.56 7.43
N LEU A 266 8.91 -22.65 6.44
CA LEU A 266 7.50 -22.29 6.53
C LEU A 266 6.66 -23.50 6.16
N ARG A 267 5.86 -24.01 7.09
CA ARG A 267 4.95 -25.14 6.87
C ARG A 267 3.54 -24.64 6.65
N SER A 268 2.89 -25.17 5.63
CA SER A 268 1.50 -24.83 5.26
C SER A 268 0.77 -26.08 4.77
N ALA A 269 -0.54 -25.98 4.52
CA ALA A 269 -1.31 -27.06 3.89
C ALA A 269 -0.79 -27.45 2.49
N ALA A 270 -0.12 -26.54 1.79
CA ALA A 270 0.46 -26.77 0.48
C ALA A 270 1.87 -27.42 0.53
N GLY A 271 2.43 -27.61 1.73
CA GLY A 271 3.74 -28.20 1.96
C GLY A 271 4.73 -27.28 2.69
N GLU A 272 5.99 -27.71 2.70
CA GLU A 272 7.09 -27.01 3.38
C GLU A 272 7.91 -26.16 2.40
N HIS A 273 8.07 -24.89 2.73
CA HIS A 273 8.85 -23.92 1.97
C HIS A 273 10.06 -23.43 2.77
N ARG A 274 11.12 -23.05 2.06
CA ARG A 274 12.28 -22.36 2.63
C ARG A 274 12.31 -20.91 2.17
N LEU A 275 12.51 -20.01 3.12
CA LEU A 275 12.72 -18.58 2.91
C LEU A 275 14.12 -18.21 3.42
N ASP A 276 15.01 -17.73 2.56
CA ASP A 276 16.33 -17.21 2.97
C ASP A 276 16.46 -15.73 2.63
N LEU A 277 16.93 -14.91 3.58
CA LEU A 277 17.34 -13.53 3.29
C LEU A 277 18.81 -13.52 2.87
N LEU A 278 19.05 -13.37 1.56
CA LEU A 278 20.41 -13.46 1.02
C LEU A 278 21.21 -12.18 1.26
N SER A 279 20.62 -11.01 1.05
CA SER A 279 21.29 -9.73 1.28
C SER A 279 20.32 -8.57 1.49
N LEU A 280 20.79 -7.57 2.26
CA LEU A 280 20.22 -6.23 2.32
C LEU A 280 21.28 -5.23 1.85
N ARG A 281 21.05 -4.63 0.67
CA ARG A 281 22.00 -3.73 0.03
C ARG A 281 21.52 -2.30 0.09
N ARG A 282 22.38 -1.39 0.52
CA ARG A 282 22.17 0.05 0.42
C ARG A 282 22.58 0.51 -0.97
N THR A 283 21.69 1.20 -1.65
CA THR A 283 21.95 1.88 -2.92
C THR A 283 21.67 3.37 -2.74
N ILE A 284 22.46 4.22 -3.39
CA ILE A 284 22.22 5.67 -3.39
C ILE A 284 21.39 5.98 -4.63
N ALA A 285 20.18 6.47 -4.44
CA ALA A 285 19.36 6.96 -5.53
C ALA A 285 19.87 8.33 -6.00
N ARG A 286 19.84 8.54 -7.32
CA ARG A 286 20.32 9.76 -7.99
C ARG A 286 19.50 11.01 -7.63
N SER A 287 18.31 10.84 -7.03
CA SER A 287 17.44 11.95 -6.63
C SER A 287 16.43 11.54 -5.56
N ALA A 288 15.88 12.54 -4.86
CA ALA A 288 14.79 12.38 -3.91
C ALA A 288 13.59 11.66 -4.54
N THR A 289 13.27 12.01 -5.78
CA THR A 289 12.16 11.40 -6.53
C THR A 289 12.44 9.92 -6.82
N ALA A 290 13.68 9.57 -7.20
CA ALA A 290 14.05 8.17 -7.42
C ALA A 290 14.01 7.35 -6.14
N ALA A 291 14.48 7.90 -5.02
CA ALA A 291 14.38 7.25 -3.71
C ALA A 291 12.93 7.09 -3.26
N GLY A 292 12.13 8.15 -3.36
CA GLY A 292 10.71 8.12 -3.04
C GLY A 292 9.95 7.11 -3.90
N ARG A 293 10.27 6.98 -5.20
CA ARG A 293 9.74 5.90 -6.04
C ARG A 293 10.18 4.54 -5.49
N ALA A 294 11.45 4.37 -5.18
CA ALA A 294 11.97 3.10 -4.68
C ALA A 294 11.36 2.66 -3.34
N HIS A 295 11.18 3.57 -2.38
CA HIS A 295 10.50 3.30 -1.10
C HIS A 295 9.00 3.04 -1.27
N ARG A 296 8.38 3.63 -2.30
CA ARG A 296 6.98 3.39 -2.68
C ARG A 296 6.79 2.20 -3.61
N ARG A 297 7.85 1.47 -3.99
CA ARG A 297 7.72 0.21 -4.73
C ARG A 297 7.04 -0.79 -3.82
N GLU A 298 5.74 -0.87 -3.97
CA GLU A 298 4.91 -1.91 -3.39
C GLU A 298 4.51 -2.87 -4.51
N HIS A 299 4.52 -4.15 -4.22
CA HIS A 299 4.00 -5.16 -5.14
C HIS A 299 2.48 -4.97 -5.28
N PRO A 300 1.93 -4.78 -6.50
CA PRO A 300 0.51 -4.47 -6.68
C PRO A 300 -0.44 -5.52 -6.07
N ALA A 301 -0.11 -6.80 -6.22
CA ALA A 301 -0.87 -7.90 -5.61
C ALA A 301 -0.74 -7.95 -4.07
N GLY A 302 0.36 -7.42 -3.54
CA GLY A 302 0.71 -7.48 -2.14
C GLY A 302 -0.29 -6.80 -1.22
N ARG A 303 -0.87 -5.68 -1.67
CA ARG A 303 -1.89 -4.96 -0.87
C ARG A 303 -3.13 -5.80 -0.59
N ARG A 304 -3.55 -6.63 -1.53
CA ARG A 304 -4.70 -7.53 -1.34
C ARG A 304 -4.36 -8.62 -0.33
N THR A 305 -3.20 -9.26 -0.50
CA THR A 305 -2.68 -10.24 0.45
C THR A 305 -2.57 -9.67 1.86
N MET A 306 -2.04 -8.45 2.01
CA MET A 306 -1.89 -7.81 3.31
C MET A 306 -3.23 -7.64 4.02
N ARG A 307 -4.31 -7.30 3.29
CA ARG A 307 -5.65 -7.21 3.87
C ARG A 307 -6.13 -8.56 4.39
N THR A 308 -5.94 -9.62 3.60
CA THR A 308 -6.27 -10.98 4.01
C THR A 308 -5.44 -11.45 5.21
N PHE A 309 -4.20 -11.00 5.34
CA PHE A 309 -3.37 -11.32 6.51
C PHE A 309 -3.84 -10.54 7.74
N ILE A 310 -4.13 -9.24 7.60
CA ILE A 310 -4.58 -8.39 8.72
C ILE A 310 -6.01 -8.73 9.17
N SER A 311 -6.85 -9.36 8.35
CA SER A 311 -8.16 -9.82 8.83
C SER A 311 -8.05 -10.90 9.92
N ASP A 312 -6.89 -11.57 10.06
CA ASP A 312 -6.58 -12.39 11.22
C ASP A 312 -6.18 -11.52 12.43
N ARG A 313 -6.86 -11.73 13.56
CA ARG A 313 -6.71 -10.93 14.78
C ARG A 313 -5.30 -10.99 15.36
N HIS A 314 -4.65 -12.16 15.29
CA HIS A 314 -3.29 -12.33 15.80
C HIS A 314 -2.28 -11.58 14.92
N THR A 315 -2.47 -11.64 13.60
CA THR A 315 -1.63 -10.93 12.64
C THR A 315 -1.79 -9.42 12.77
N ALA A 316 -3.02 -8.90 12.90
CA ALA A 316 -3.26 -7.48 13.17
C ALA A 316 -2.57 -7.00 14.45
N TRP A 317 -2.71 -7.77 15.53
CA TRP A 317 -2.07 -7.45 16.80
C TRP A 317 -0.54 -7.44 16.70
N ALA A 318 0.06 -8.47 16.10
CA ALA A 318 1.51 -8.54 15.91
C ALA A 318 2.02 -7.36 15.07
N PHE A 319 1.30 -7.02 14.00
CA PHE A 319 1.66 -5.91 13.12
C PHE A 319 1.57 -4.54 13.80
N SER A 320 0.66 -4.36 14.76
CA SER A 320 0.50 -3.11 15.49
C SER A 320 1.74 -2.68 16.29
N ARG A 321 2.62 -3.63 16.61
CA ARG A 321 3.91 -3.39 17.28
C ARG A 321 4.98 -2.84 16.36
N PHE A 322 4.66 -2.62 15.09
CA PHE A 322 5.59 -2.07 14.11
C PHE A 322 5.05 -0.75 13.56
N SER A 323 5.98 0.11 13.15
CA SER A 323 5.70 1.32 12.40
C SER A 323 6.59 1.32 11.17
N PHE A 324 6.04 1.72 10.02
CA PHE A 324 6.79 1.80 8.78
C PHE A 324 7.16 3.25 8.51
N SER A 325 8.42 3.49 8.17
CA SER A 325 8.90 4.80 7.72
C SER A 325 8.89 4.82 6.20
N PRO A 326 7.90 5.46 5.56
CA PRO A 326 7.85 5.61 4.10
C PRO A 326 8.98 6.47 3.53
N LEU A 327 9.66 7.23 4.39
CA LEU A 327 10.81 8.04 4.06
C LEU A 327 12.08 7.22 3.86
N THR A 328 12.28 6.22 4.69
CA THR A 328 13.51 5.41 4.70
C THR A 328 13.28 3.99 4.20
N GLY A 329 12.01 3.60 4.02
CA GLY A 329 11.61 2.23 3.79
C GLY A 329 11.81 1.32 5.00
N THR A 330 12.17 1.85 6.17
CA THR A 330 12.49 1.04 7.34
C THR A 330 11.26 0.73 8.18
N VAL A 331 11.23 -0.46 8.77
CA VAL A 331 10.31 -0.85 9.83
C VAL A 331 10.97 -0.53 11.19
N LYS A 332 10.21 0.01 12.14
CA LYS A 332 10.61 0.21 13.54
C LYS A 332 9.66 -0.55 14.44
N ARG A 333 10.19 -1.22 15.46
CA ARG A 333 9.38 -1.75 16.56
C ARG A 333 8.90 -0.55 17.41
N ARG A 334 7.61 -0.53 17.74
CA ARG A 334 7.01 0.42 18.68
C ARG A 334 7.27 -0.03 20.11
#